data_AF-A0A1A8D371-F1
#
_entry.id   AF-A0A1A8D371-F1
#
_cell.length_a   1.000
_cell.length_b   1.000
_cell.length_c   1.000
_cell.angle_alpha   90.00
_cell.angle_beta   90.00
_cell.angle_gamma   90.00
#
_symmetry.space_group_name_H-M   'P 1'
#
loop_
_entity.id
_entity.type
_entity.pdbx_description
1 polymer ?
#
loop_
_entity_poly.entity_id
_entity_poly.type
_entity_poly.pdbx_seq_one_letter_code
_entity_poly.pdbx_strand_id
1 'polypeptide(L)'
;MANSRALQTVCRSVWPLGCALLIFGYLCVATPPHGRRLVCWQAIMICHQEPSCNYAYEHYSRACGSVLSGQRRKCPSHCISSLVQLNLTKSGPALEDCSCGHDSLCQSTKRAIEPCLPRTTSTGCTEARLQCERDRECSSAMQDYLHHCGKLFSGATCSNACRNVIAKMRKHPKGQKLDSCVCDGPERNICEFVKSSMRALCFDDPDPDYEQSGSDDGSDEERDDWEKGGPEELGNGASITAAACARTLLASILALLALF
;
A
#
# COMPACT_ATOMS: atom_id res chain seq x y z
N MET A 1 -13.65 -5.40 74.47
CA MET A 1 -14.33 -5.42 73.16
C MET A 1 -13.68 -4.38 72.26
N ALA A 2 -12.70 -4.74 71.43
CA ALA A 2 -12.20 -3.94 70.29
C ALA A 2 -10.94 -4.60 69.71
N ASN A 3 -11.05 -5.73 69.02
CA ASN A 3 -9.94 -6.15 68.14
C ASN A 3 -10.32 -7.09 66.98
N SER A 4 -11.61 -7.35 66.75
CA SER A 4 -12.06 -8.32 65.73
C SER A 4 -12.55 -7.68 64.43
N ARG A 5 -12.58 -6.34 64.31
CA ARG A 5 -13.12 -5.63 63.13
C ARG A 5 -12.07 -5.23 62.09
N ALA A 6 -10.78 -5.22 62.43
CA ALA A 6 -9.72 -4.82 61.49
C ALA A 6 -9.34 -5.92 60.49
N LEU A 7 -9.46 -7.20 60.87
CA LEU A 7 -9.09 -8.33 60.00
C LEU A 7 -10.12 -8.61 58.89
N GLN A 8 -11.38 -8.19 59.06
CA GLN A 8 -12.45 -8.44 58.08
C GLN A 8 -12.45 -7.46 56.90
N THR A 9 -11.82 -6.29 57.04
CA THR A 9 -11.81 -5.27 55.99
C THR A 9 -10.71 -5.50 54.96
N VAL A 10 -9.57 -6.05 55.37
CA VAL A 10 -8.41 -6.32 54.49
C VAL A 10 -8.66 -7.50 53.55
N CYS A 11 -9.43 -8.50 54.00
CA CYS A 11 -9.69 -9.70 53.20
C CYS A 11 -10.72 -9.49 52.07
N ARG A 12 -11.45 -8.37 52.08
CA ARG A 12 -12.55 -8.09 51.13
C ARG A 12 -12.12 -7.33 49.87
N SER A 13 -10.95 -6.70 49.88
CA SER A 13 -10.42 -5.88 48.77
C SER A 13 -9.31 -6.57 47.95
N VAL A 14 -8.67 -7.62 48.48
CA VAL A 14 -7.61 -8.36 47.79
C VAL A 14 -8.17 -9.30 46.71
N TRP A 15 -9.35 -9.88 46.95
CA TRP A 15 -10.03 -10.78 46.02
C TRP A 15 -10.41 -10.13 44.67
N PRO A 16 -11.04 -8.94 44.62
CA PRO A 16 -11.40 -8.31 43.35
C PRO A 16 -10.19 -7.79 42.57
N LEU A 17 -9.11 -7.38 43.24
CA LEU A 17 -7.86 -6.96 42.59
C LEU A 17 -7.11 -8.13 41.96
N GLY A 18 -7.05 -9.28 42.65
CA GLY A 18 -6.48 -10.51 42.10
C GLY A 18 -7.26 -11.02 40.88
N CYS A 19 -8.59 -10.99 40.93
CA CYS A 19 -9.44 -11.33 39.80
C CYS A 19 -9.29 -10.33 38.63
N ALA A 20 -9.20 -9.02 38.91
CA ALA A 20 -9.00 -8.01 37.88
C ALA A 20 -7.65 -8.15 37.17
N LEU A 21 -6.57 -8.46 37.89
CA LEU A 21 -5.24 -8.70 37.30
C LEU A 21 -5.19 -9.98 36.47
N LEU A 22 -5.87 -11.05 36.89
CA LEU A 22 -5.99 -12.28 36.10
C LEU A 22 -6.82 -12.08 34.82
N ILE A 23 -7.89 -11.28 34.88
CA ILE A 23 -8.71 -10.94 33.70
C ILE A 23 -7.95 -10.01 32.74
N PHE A 24 -7.21 -9.01 33.26
CA PHE A 24 -6.35 -8.16 32.42
C PHE A 24 -5.22 -8.96 31.77
N GLY A 25 -4.60 -9.90 32.51
CA GLY A 25 -3.60 -10.82 31.98
C GLY A 25 -4.13 -11.72 30.86
N TYR A 26 -5.36 -12.22 30.99
CA TYR A 26 -6.02 -13.02 29.96
C TYR A 26 -6.44 -12.21 28.73
N LEU A 27 -6.88 -10.95 28.90
CA LEU A 27 -7.25 -10.06 27.80
C LEU A 27 -6.04 -9.57 27.00
N CYS A 28 -4.85 -9.47 27.62
CA CYS A 28 -3.62 -9.10 26.92
C CYS A 28 -3.03 -10.22 26.03
N VAL A 29 -3.41 -11.49 26.25
CA VAL A 29 -2.89 -12.64 25.48
C VAL A 29 -3.83 -13.03 24.33
N ALA A 30 -5.08 -12.55 24.33
CA ALA A 30 -6.11 -12.91 23.35
C ALA A 30 -6.27 -11.91 22.19
N THR A 31 -5.29 -11.05 21.92
CA THR A 31 -5.27 -10.31 20.64
C THR A 31 -4.54 -11.15 19.59
N PRO A 32 -5.23 -11.75 18.61
CA PRO A 32 -4.55 -12.32 17.46
C PRO A 32 -3.77 -11.19 16.75
N PRO A 33 -2.53 -11.42 16.27
CA PRO A 33 -1.71 -10.39 15.64
C PRO A 33 -2.23 -10.07 14.22
N HIS A 34 -3.45 -9.57 14.10
CA HIS A 34 -3.94 -8.99 12.87
C HIS A 34 -3.58 -7.50 12.86
N GLY A 35 -2.52 -7.16 12.13
CA GLY A 35 -2.57 -5.92 11.32
C GLY A 35 -1.67 -4.75 11.70
N ARG A 36 -0.69 -4.85 12.61
CA ARG A 36 0.37 -3.82 12.64
C ARG A 36 1.50 -4.22 11.68
N ARG A 37 1.49 -3.61 10.49
CA ARG A 37 2.64 -3.62 9.57
C ARG A 37 3.89 -3.22 10.37
N LEU A 38 4.96 -4.03 10.27
CA LEU A 38 6.25 -3.74 10.91
C LEU A 38 6.77 -2.38 10.44
N VAL A 39 7.57 -1.69 11.26
CA VAL A 39 8.33 -0.54 10.74
C VAL A 39 9.45 -1.07 9.84
N CYS A 40 9.76 -0.39 8.73
CA CYS A 40 10.70 -0.95 7.74
C CYS A 40 12.09 -1.27 8.29
N TRP A 41 12.63 -0.45 9.20
CA TRP A 41 13.90 -0.78 9.87
C TRP A 41 13.79 -2.08 10.70
N GLN A 42 12.63 -2.34 11.32
CA GLN A 42 12.40 -3.56 12.08
C GLN A 42 12.32 -4.79 11.15
N ALA A 43 11.64 -4.66 10.01
CA ALA A 43 11.59 -5.72 8.99
C ALA A 43 13.00 -6.04 8.45
N ILE A 44 13.83 -5.03 8.22
CA ILE A 44 15.24 -5.20 7.81
C ILE A 44 16.02 -5.97 8.88
N MET A 45 15.89 -5.60 10.16
CA MET A 45 16.58 -6.29 11.24
C MET A 45 16.16 -7.76 11.39
N ILE A 46 14.89 -8.08 11.13
CA ILE A 46 14.41 -9.47 11.12
C ILE A 46 15.00 -10.22 9.92
N CYS A 47 15.01 -9.61 8.74
CA CYS A 47 15.61 -10.19 7.54
C CYS A 47 17.11 -10.46 7.72
N HIS A 48 17.86 -9.55 8.33
CA HIS A 48 19.30 -9.74 8.57
C HIS A 48 19.60 -10.88 9.56
N GLN A 49 18.67 -11.22 10.46
CA GLN A 49 18.82 -12.37 11.36
C GLN A 49 18.55 -13.71 10.66
N GLU A 50 17.88 -13.70 9.50
CA GLU A 50 17.69 -14.88 8.66
C GLU A 50 18.83 -14.95 7.62
N PRO A 51 19.71 -15.96 7.65
CA PRO A 51 20.87 -16.01 6.75
C PRO A 51 20.52 -15.94 5.26
N SER A 52 19.46 -16.63 4.84
CA SER A 52 18.94 -16.62 3.47
C SER A 52 18.41 -15.24 3.06
N CYS A 53 17.65 -14.58 3.94
CA CYS A 53 17.11 -13.25 3.66
C CYS A 53 18.22 -12.20 3.65
N ASN A 54 19.18 -12.26 4.58
CA ASN A 54 20.33 -11.37 4.61
C ASN A 54 21.11 -11.43 3.28
N TYR A 55 21.44 -12.64 2.82
CA TYR A 55 22.10 -12.81 1.52
C TYR A 55 21.27 -12.22 0.38
N ALA A 56 19.97 -12.55 0.31
CA ALA A 56 19.10 -12.02 -0.74
C ALA A 56 18.97 -10.48 -0.69
N TYR A 57 18.95 -9.89 0.51
CA TYR A 57 18.87 -8.44 0.72
C TYR A 57 20.13 -7.73 0.24
N GLU A 58 21.30 -8.28 0.53
CA GLU A 58 22.56 -7.77 0.01
C GLU A 58 22.66 -7.87 -1.52
N HIS A 59 22.14 -8.96 -2.10
CA HIS A 59 22.08 -9.10 -3.56
C HIS A 59 21.14 -8.07 -4.19
N TYR A 60 19.97 -7.86 -3.60
CA TYR A 60 19.01 -6.83 -3.98
C TYR A 60 19.64 -5.42 -3.96
N SER A 61 20.30 -5.04 -2.86
CA SER A 61 20.86 -3.69 -2.72
C SER A 61 21.93 -3.39 -3.76
N ARG A 62 22.77 -4.37 -4.12
CA ARG A 62 23.77 -4.24 -5.19
C ARG A 62 23.12 -4.22 -6.57
N ALA A 63 22.21 -5.16 -6.85
CA ALA A 63 21.58 -5.30 -8.16
C ALA A 63 20.70 -4.09 -8.55
N CYS A 64 20.01 -3.51 -7.57
CA CYS A 64 19.11 -2.39 -7.77
C CYS A 64 19.76 -1.01 -7.54
N GLY A 65 21.07 -0.95 -7.24
CA GLY A 65 21.77 0.29 -6.88
C GLY A 65 21.59 1.45 -7.88
N SER A 66 21.56 1.15 -9.19
CA SER A 66 21.32 2.18 -10.23
C SER A 66 19.89 2.74 -10.24
N VAL A 67 18.90 1.96 -9.77
CA VAL A 67 17.51 2.41 -9.61
C VAL A 67 17.36 3.16 -8.30
N LEU A 68 17.93 2.63 -7.21
CA LEU A 68 17.90 3.21 -5.87
C LEU A 68 18.58 4.58 -5.80
N SER A 69 19.63 4.79 -6.58
CA SER A 69 20.32 6.09 -6.71
C SER A 69 19.64 7.06 -7.69
N GLY A 70 18.57 6.63 -8.37
CA GLY A 70 17.87 7.44 -9.37
C GLY A 70 18.58 7.56 -10.74
N GLN A 71 19.71 6.87 -10.95
CA GLN A 71 20.46 6.90 -12.22
C GLN A 71 19.69 6.26 -13.38
N ARG A 72 18.81 5.30 -13.10
CA ARG A 72 17.98 4.63 -14.11
C ARG A 72 16.51 4.60 -13.71
N ARG A 73 15.64 4.88 -14.68
CA ARG A 73 14.18 4.77 -14.56
C ARG A 73 13.63 3.39 -14.92
N LYS A 74 14.39 2.60 -15.71
CA LYS A 74 14.03 1.23 -16.10
C LYS A 74 14.75 0.22 -15.22
N CYS A 75 14.03 -0.82 -14.80
CA CYS A 75 14.53 -1.87 -13.93
C CYS A 75 15.42 -2.86 -14.69
N PRO A 76 16.69 -3.05 -14.27
CA PRO A 76 17.53 -4.12 -14.82
C PRO A 76 16.95 -5.51 -14.51
N SER A 77 17.14 -6.47 -15.42
CA SER A 77 16.68 -7.85 -15.22
C SER A 77 17.23 -8.49 -13.94
N HIS A 78 18.50 -8.27 -13.62
CA HIS A 78 19.13 -8.78 -12.40
C HIS A 78 18.56 -8.14 -11.12
N CYS A 79 18.13 -6.87 -11.16
CA CYS A 79 17.41 -6.23 -10.05
C CYS A 79 16.06 -6.91 -9.82
N ILE A 80 15.28 -7.14 -10.88
CA ILE A 80 13.99 -7.83 -10.78
C ILE A 80 14.19 -9.25 -10.22
N SER A 81 15.15 -10.03 -10.75
CA SER A 81 15.42 -11.38 -10.24
C SER A 81 15.85 -11.40 -8.78
N SER A 82 16.66 -10.42 -8.34
CA SER A 82 17.06 -10.30 -6.93
C SER A 82 15.88 -9.99 -6.00
N LEU A 83 14.91 -9.20 -6.46
CA LEU A 83 13.66 -8.92 -5.74
C LEU A 83 12.78 -10.16 -5.64
N VAL A 84 12.67 -10.97 -6.71
CA VAL A 84 11.98 -12.26 -6.66
C VAL A 84 12.61 -13.15 -5.57
N GLN A 85 13.94 -13.28 -5.58
CA GLN A 85 14.66 -14.13 -4.62
C GLN A 85 14.48 -13.64 -3.18
N LEU A 86 14.52 -12.33 -2.95
CA LEU A 86 14.25 -11.75 -1.65
C LEU A 86 12.84 -12.10 -1.17
N ASN A 87 11.83 -11.98 -2.04
CA ASN A 87 10.43 -12.28 -1.70
C ASN A 87 10.17 -13.78 -1.43
N LEU A 88 11.00 -14.68 -1.93
CA LEU A 88 10.91 -16.12 -1.65
C LEU A 88 11.46 -16.52 -0.27
N THR A 89 12.16 -15.61 0.41
CA THR A 89 12.67 -15.86 1.78
C THR A 89 11.55 -15.75 2.82
N LYS A 90 11.79 -16.25 4.04
CA LYS A 90 10.74 -16.25 5.08
C LYS A 90 10.40 -14.83 5.54
N SER A 91 11.41 -13.97 5.67
CA SER A 91 11.25 -12.61 6.20
C SER A 91 11.18 -11.53 5.12
N GLY A 92 11.53 -11.84 3.87
CA GLY A 92 11.59 -10.90 2.76
C GLY A 92 10.27 -10.19 2.42
N PRO A 93 9.11 -10.87 2.36
CA PRO A 93 7.82 -10.23 2.07
C PRO A 93 7.48 -9.07 3.02
N ALA A 94 7.94 -9.13 4.26
CA ALA A 94 7.70 -8.07 5.25
C ALA A 94 8.40 -6.74 4.90
N LEU A 95 9.44 -6.75 4.06
CA LEU A 95 10.14 -5.56 3.59
C LEU A 95 9.31 -4.77 2.56
N GLU A 96 8.47 -5.45 1.78
CA GLU A 96 7.50 -4.80 0.90
C GLU A 96 6.35 -4.23 1.75
N ASP A 97 5.91 -4.96 2.77
CA ASP A 97 4.72 -4.60 3.53
C ASP A 97 4.94 -3.66 4.72
N CYS A 98 6.17 -3.37 5.10
CA CYS A 98 6.47 -2.53 6.26
C CYS A 98 6.00 -1.05 6.09
N SER A 99 5.80 -0.35 7.21
CA SER A 99 5.53 1.09 7.25
C SER A 99 6.82 1.90 7.41
N CYS A 100 6.97 2.94 6.59
CA CYS A 100 8.08 3.90 6.73
C CYS A 100 7.84 4.96 7.82
N GLY A 101 6.60 5.13 8.31
CA GLY A 101 6.25 6.29 9.13
C GLY A 101 6.62 7.60 8.43
N HIS A 102 7.43 8.43 9.09
CA HIS A 102 7.88 9.74 8.57
C HIS A 102 9.30 9.71 7.95
N ASP A 103 9.89 8.52 7.76
CA ASP A 103 11.21 8.38 7.16
C ASP A 103 11.14 8.63 5.64
N SER A 104 11.61 9.81 5.20
CA SER A 104 11.63 10.21 3.80
C SER A 104 12.54 9.35 2.94
N LEU A 105 13.66 8.86 3.49
CA LEU A 105 14.57 7.98 2.77
C LEU A 105 13.85 6.65 2.48
N CYS A 106 13.25 6.04 3.50
CA CYS A 106 12.47 4.82 3.34
C CYS A 106 11.36 4.99 2.30
N GLN A 107 10.58 6.08 2.37
CA GLN A 107 9.52 6.36 1.41
C GLN A 107 10.06 6.50 -0.02
N SER A 108 11.16 7.23 -0.19
CA SER A 108 11.78 7.43 -1.51
C SER A 108 12.32 6.12 -2.09
N THR A 109 12.95 5.29 -1.26
CA THR A 109 13.43 3.95 -1.63
C THR A 109 12.28 3.04 -2.06
N LYS A 110 11.19 2.99 -1.29
CA LYS A 110 10.02 2.17 -1.64
C LYS A 110 9.38 2.63 -2.95
N ARG A 111 9.26 3.94 -3.19
CA ARG A 111 8.76 4.49 -4.46
C ARG A 111 9.70 4.21 -5.63
N ALA A 112 11.01 4.31 -5.42
CA ALA A 112 11.99 4.06 -6.47
C ALA A 112 11.98 2.59 -6.93
N ILE A 113 11.75 1.65 -6.01
CA ILE A 113 11.78 0.22 -6.31
C ILE A 113 10.43 -0.36 -6.72
N GLU A 114 9.32 0.30 -6.40
CA GLU A 114 7.96 -0.14 -6.74
C GLU A 114 7.82 -0.60 -8.21
N PRO A 115 8.36 0.10 -9.23
CA PRO A 115 8.24 -0.34 -10.62
C PRO A 115 8.98 -1.64 -10.94
N CYS A 116 9.94 -2.04 -10.10
CA CYS A 116 10.75 -3.24 -10.27
C CYS A 116 10.18 -4.45 -9.54
N LEU A 117 9.22 -4.25 -8.63
CA LEU A 117 8.66 -5.32 -7.85
C LEU A 117 7.86 -6.27 -8.75
N PRO A 118 8.28 -7.53 -8.86
CA PRO A 118 7.51 -8.54 -9.55
C PRO A 118 6.24 -8.77 -8.74
N ARG A 119 5.07 -8.55 -9.35
CA ARG A 119 3.74 -8.69 -8.70
C ARG A 119 3.48 -10.17 -8.35
N THR A 120 4.24 -10.72 -7.41
CA THR A 120 4.24 -12.14 -7.01
C THR A 120 3.34 -12.38 -5.79
N THR A 121 2.83 -11.30 -5.18
CA THR A 121 1.62 -11.31 -4.34
C THR A 121 0.33 -11.20 -5.15
N SER A 122 0.41 -11.17 -6.50
CA SER A 122 -0.78 -11.00 -7.34
C SER A 122 -1.69 -12.21 -7.22
N THR A 123 -2.88 -11.97 -6.68
CA THR A 123 -3.98 -12.90 -6.82
C THR A 123 -4.28 -13.08 -8.31
N GLY A 124 -4.50 -14.30 -8.77
CA GLY A 124 -4.99 -14.56 -10.13
C GLY A 124 -6.32 -13.83 -10.36
N CYS A 125 -6.55 -13.31 -11.56
CA CYS A 125 -7.78 -12.59 -11.88
C CYS A 125 -9.02 -13.47 -11.70
N THR A 126 -8.89 -14.79 -11.87
CA THR A 126 -9.94 -15.78 -11.60
C THR A 126 -10.39 -15.74 -10.13
N GLU A 127 -9.44 -15.80 -9.20
CA GLU A 127 -9.74 -15.75 -7.75
C GLU A 127 -10.15 -14.34 -7.31
N ALA A 128 -9.55 -13.29 -7.87
CA ALA A 128 -9.95 -11.91 -7.58
C ALA A 128 -11.41 -11.66 -8.01
N ARG A 129 -11.84 -12.18 -9.16
CA ARG A 129 -13.23 -12.12 -9.63
C ARG A 129 -14.16 -12.85 -8.67
N LEU A 130 -13.83 -14.07 -8.27
CA LEU A 130 -14.61 -14.85 -7.31
C LEU A 130 -14.79 -14.13 -5.96
N GLN A 131 -13.75 -13.46 -5.47
CA GLN A 131 -13.83 -12.67 -4.23
C GLN A 131 -14.72 -11.43 -4.39
N CYS A 132 -14.72 -10.78 -5.55
CA CYS A 132 -15.60 -9.65 -5.84
C CYS A 132 -17.06 -10.11 -5.99
N GLU A 133 -17.31 -11.24 -6.65
CA GLU A 133 -18.66 -11.79 -6.82
C GLU A 133 -19.34 -12.17 -5.49
N ARG A 134 -18.55 -12.63 -4.51
CA ARG A 134 -19.04 -12.95 -3.15
C ARG A 134 -19.36 -11.70 -2.32
N ASP A 135 -18.82 -10.55 -2.67
CA ASP A 135 -19.07 -9.28 -2.02
C ASP A 135 -20.24 -8.56 -2.71
N ARG A 136 -21.30 -8.22 -1.97
CA ARG A 136 -22.55 -7.69 -2.57
C ARG A 136 -22.31 -6.38 -3.34
N GLU A 137 -21.52 -5.48 -2.78
CA GLU A 137 -21.28 -4.16 -3.37
C GLU A 137 -20.35 -4.27 -4.58
N CYS A 138 -19.27 -5.04 -4.46
CA CYS A 138 -18.33 -5.29 -5.57
C CYS A 138 -19.02 -6.04 -6.72
N SER A 139 -19.85 -7.04 -6.41
CA SER A 139 -20.62 -7.79 -7.41
C SER A 139 -21.59 -6.89 -8.18
N SER A 140 -22.28 -5.95 -7.50
CA SER A 140 -23.10 -4.94 -8.17
C SER A 140 -22.26 -4.03 -9.08
N ALA A 141 -21.12 -3.53 -8.61
CA ALA A 141 -20.23 -2.71 -9.42
C ALA A 141 -19.64 -3.48 -10.62
N MET A 142 -19.39 -4.79 -10.47
CA MET A 142 -18.94 -5.66 -11.57
C MET A 142 -20.02 -5.81 -12.65
N GLN A 143 -21.29 -5.92 -12.27
CA GLN A 143 -22.39 -5.94 -13.23
C GLN A 143 -22.51 -4.61 -13.98
N ASP A 144 -22.42 -3.48 -13.26
CA ASP A 144 -22.35 -2.15 -13.86
C ASP A 144 -21.17 -2.06 -14.86
N TYR A 145 -20.03 -2.68 -14.53
CA TYR A 145 -18.84 -2.66 -15.38
C TYR A 145 -19.08 -3.40 -16.69
N LEU A 146 -19.62 -4.61 -16.64
CA LEU A 146 -19.96 -5.38 -17.84
C LEU A 146 -20.99 -4.66 -18.72
N HIS A 147 -21.93 -3.92 -18.11
CA HIS A 147 -22.96 -3.17 -18.83
C HIS A 147 -22.41 -1.90 -19.50
N HIS A 148 -21.69 -1.06 -18.75
CA HIS A 148 -21.24 0.25 -19.25
C HIS A 148 -19.92 0.20 -20.02
N CYS A 149 -19.09 -0.82 -19.79
CA CYS A 149 -17.77 -0.96 -20.42
C CYS A 149 -17.74 -1.98 -21.57
N GLY A 150 -18.88 -2.47 -22.08
CA GLY A 150 -18.88 -3.46 -23.17
C GLY A 150 -18.07 -3.04 -24.42
N LYS A 151 -18.10 -1.75 -24.78
CA LYS A 151 -17.30 -1.19 -25.90
C LYS A 151 -15.78 -1.15 -25.63
N LEU A 152 -15.38 -1.27 -24.37
CA LEU A 152 -13.99 -1.41 -23.98
C LEU A 152 -13.44 -2.79 -24.34
N PHE A 153 -14.27 -3.84 -24.26
CA PHE A 153 -13.86 -5.22 -24.52
C PHE A 153 -13.62 -5.50 -26.01
N SER A 154 -14.09 -4.62 -26.89
CA SER A 154 -13.75 -4.63 -28.31
C SER A 154 -12.60 -3.67 -28.66
N GLY A 155 -12.02 -2.98 -27.67
CA GLY A 155 -10.96 -1.99 -27.88
C GLY A 155 -11.41 -0.69 -28.56
N ALA A 156 -12.69 -0.34 -28.51
CA ALA A 156 -13.21 0.80 -29.27
C ALA A 156 -13.11 2.15 -28.53
N THR A 157 -13.68 2.26 -27.33
CA THR A 157 -13.76 3.53 -26.59
C THR A 157 -14.00 3.29 -25.10
N CYS A 158 -13.41 4.15 -24.26
CA CYS A 158 -13.73 4.25 -22.83
C CYS A 158 -14.64 5.46 -22.54
N SER A 159 -15.94 5.20 -22.43
CA SER A 159 -16.95 6.24 -22.17
C SER A 159 -16.83 6.81 -20.75
N ASN A 160 -17.34 8.02 -20.52
CA ASN A 160 -17.42 8.62 -19.18
C ASN A 160 -18.21 7.76 -18.19
N ALA A 161 -19.28 7.10 -18.65
CA ALA A 161 -20.03 6.14 -17.83
C ALA A 161 -19.15 4.96 -17.41
N CYS A 162 -18.37 4.39 -18.33
CA CYS A 162 -17.41 3.32 -18.01
C CYS A 162 -16.33 3.78 -17.03
N ARG A 163 -15.73 4.96 -17.24
CA ARG A 163 -14.73 5.55 -16.31
C ARG A 163 -15.28 5.71 -14.89
N ASN A 164 -16.53 6.17 -14.75
CA ASN A 164 -17.19 6.31 -13.46
C ASN A 164 -17.38 4.96 -12.75
N VAL A 165 -17.77 3.91 -13.49
CA VAL A 165 -17.93 2.58 -12.93
C VAL A 165 -16.58 1.98 -12.51
N ILE A 166 -15.54 2.14 -13.31
CA ILE A 166 -14.17 1.73 -12.95
C ILE A 166 -13.73 2.40 -11.64
N ALA A 167 -13.97 3.72 -11.51
CA ALA A 167 -13.67 4.46 -10.29
C ALA A 167 -14.49 3.95 -9.09
N LYS A 168 -15.78 3.64 -9.28
CA LYS A 168 -16.64 3.02 -8.25
C LYS A 168 -16.10 1.67 -7.80
N MET A 169 -15.72 0.79 -8.74
CA MET A 169 -15.19 -0.53 -8.43
C MET A 169 -13.89 -0.45 -7.62
N ARG A 170 -12.99 0.50 -7.94
CA ARG A 170 -11.75 0.75 -7.19
C ARG A 170 -11.96 1.27 -5.75
N LYS A 171 -13.15 1.75 -5.39
CA LYS A 171 -13.46 2.13 -4.00
C LYS A 171 -13.62 0.92 -3.09
N HIS A 172 -13.92 -0.26 -3.65
CA HIS A 172 -14.09 -1.49 -2.87
C HIS A 172 -12.76 -2.27 -2.77
N PRO A 173 -12.36 -2.77 -1.58
CA PRO A 173 -11.11 -3.51 -1.41
C PRO A 173 -11.00 -4.76 -2.32
N LYS A 174 -12.12 -5.43 -2.59
CA LYS A 174 -12.16 -6.58 -3.52
C LYS A 174 -12.04 -6.15 -4.99
N GLY A 175 -12.55 -4.96 -5.32
CA GLY A 175 -12.41 -4.37 -6.66
C GLY A 175 -10.98 -3.92 -6.96
N GLN A 176 -10.24 -3.41 -5.96
CA GLN A 176 -8.83 -3.08 -6.11
C GLN A 176 -7.97 -4.28 -6.51
N LYS A 177 -8.31 -5.49 -6.04
CA LYS A 177 -7.59 -6.72 -6.41
C LYS A 177 -7.72 -7.04 -7.90
N LEU A 178 -8.81 -6.67 -8.55
CA LEU A 178 -9.02 -6.88 -9.99
C LEU A 178 -8.11 -6.01 -10.85
N ASP A 179 -7.70 -4.85 -10.34
CA ASP A 179 -6.78 -3.94 -11.04
C ASP A 179 -5.36 -4.54 -11.08
N SER A 180 -4.91 -5.08 -9.95
CA SER A 180 -3.56 -5.60 -9.76
C SER A 180 -3.39 -7.11 -10.02
N CYS A 181 -4.46 -7.84 -10.31
CA CYS A 181 -4.42 -9.29 -10.52
C CYS A 181 -3.60 -9.69 -11.76
N VAL A 182 -3.11 -10.94 -11.79
CA VAL A 182 -2.47 -11.53 -12.98
C VAL A 182 -3.49 -12.37 -13.73
N CYS A 183 -3.61 -12.16 -15.04
CA CYS A 183 -4.52 -12.91 -15.88
C CYS A 183 -4.13 -14.39 -15.92
N ASP A 184 -5.02 -15.24 -15.44
CA ASP A 184 -4.87 -16.68 -15.31
C ASP A 184 -6.12 -17.42 -15.83
N GLY A 185 -6.04 -18.75 -15.89
CA GLY A 185 -7.16 -19.58 -16.33
C GLY A 185 -7.43 -19.56 -17.85
N PRO A 186 -8.57 -20.10 -18.30
CA PRO A 186 -8.90 -20.25 -19.72
C PRO A 186 -9.20 -18.93 -20.42
N GLU A 187 -9.64 -17.91 -19.68
CA GLU A 187 -9.97 -16.57 -20.22
C GLU A 187 -8.74 -15.64 -20.25
N ARG A 188 -7.52 -16.17 -20.03
CA ARG A 188 -6.29 -15.37 -19.90
C ARG A 188 -6.09 -14.39 -21.06
N ASN A 189 -6.27 -14.82 -22.31
CA ASN A 189 -6.05 -13.97 -23.48
C ASN A 189 -7.05 -12.79 -23.53
N ILE A 190 -8.31 -13.05 -23.18
CA ILE A 190 -9.36 -12.03 -23.12
C ILE A 190 -9.06 -11.05 -21.97
N CYS A 191 -8.68 -11.56 -20.80
CA CYS A 191 -8.28 -10.76 -19.66
C CYS A 191 -7.11 -9.82 -20.01
N GLU A 192 -6.06 -10.33 -20.65
CA GLU A 192 -4.91 -9.51 -21.05
C GLU A 192 -5.30 -8.42 -22.05
N PHE A 193 -6.15 -8.74 -23.03
CA PHE A 193 -6.68 -7.77 -23.98
C PHE A 193 -7.50 -6.67 -23.29
N VAL A 194 -8.42 -7.05 -22.39
CA VAL A 194 -9.26 -6.09 -21.66
C VAL A 194 -8.41 -5.20 -20.76
N LYS A 195 -7.42 -5.75 -20.05
CA LYS A 195 -6.50 -4.96 -19.21
C LYS A 195 -5.68 -3.97 -20.03
N SER A 196 -5.18 -4.40 -21.20
CA SER A 196 -4.44 -3.54 -22.12
C SER A 196 -5.33 -2.41 -22.67
N SER A 197 -6.51 -2.76 -23.19
CA SER A 197 -7.47 -1.80 -23.75
C SER A 197 -7.96 -0.80 -22.69
N MET A 198 -8.21 -1.26 -21.47
CA MET A 198 -8.57 -0.39 -20.34
C MET A 198 -7.47 0.61 -20.03
N ARG A 199 -6.20 0.19 -20.07
CA ARG A 199 -5.07 1.11 -19.86
C ARG A 199 -5.00 2.18 -20.95
N ALA A 200 -5.00 1.74 -22.21
CA ALA A 200 -4.86 2.60 -23.37
C ALA A 200 -6.03 3.60 -23.53
N LEU A 201 -7.25 3.18 -23.24
CA LEU A 201 -8.43 4.00 -23.53
C LEU A 201 -8.93 4.78 -22.31
N CYS A 202 -8.70 4.30 -21.08
CA CYS A 202 -9.25 4.90 -19.87
C CYS A 202 -8.25 5.67 -19.01
N PHE A 203 -6.92 5.47 -19.17
CA PHE A 203 -5.92 6.08 -18.29
C PHE A 203 -4.77 6.76 -19.02
N ASP A 204 -4.42 6.31 -20.22
CA ASP A 204 -3.58 7.12 -21.09
C ASP A 204 -4.44 8.32 -21.55
N ASP A 205 -3.99 9.54 -21.26
CA ASP A 205 -4.66 10.78 -21.67
C ASP A 205 -4.83 10.75 -23.19
N PRO A 206 -6.06 10.72 -23.72
CA PRO A 206 -6.28 11.30 -25.02
C PRO A 206 -6.12 12.81 -24.82
N ASP A 207 -5.18 13.42 -25.55
CA ASP A 207 -5.13 14.88 -25.69
C ASP A 207 -6.57 15.43 -25.81
N PRO A 208 -6.91 16.52 -25.09
CA PRO A 208 -8.27 17.07 -25.07
C PRO A 208 -8.77 17.60 -26.43
N ASP A 209 -8.00 17.44 -27.50
CA ASP A 209 -8.23 18.07 -28.79
C ASP A 209 -8.76 17.12 -29.88
N TYR A 210 -9.12 15.87 -29.58
CA TYR A 210 -9.72 14.98 -30.59
C TYR A 210 -11.22 14.72 -30.40
N GLU A 211 -12.00 15.79 -30.52
CA GLU A 211 -13.38 15.72 -31.02
C GLU A 211 -13.53 16.59 -32.28
N GLN A 212 -14.31 16.06 -33.22
CA GLN A 212 -14.84 16.72 -34.42
C GLN A 212 -14.03 16.56 -35.73
N SER A 213 -14.34 15.47 -36.44
CA SER A 213 -14.30 15.44 -37.91
C SER A 213 -15.24 16.52 -38.45
N GLY A 214 -14.66 17.56 -39.04
CA GLY A 214 -15.31 18.67 -39.72
C GLY A 214 -14.38 19.17 -40.81
N SER A 215 -14.84 19.07 -42.05
CA SER A 215 -14.21 19.48 -43.29
C SER A 215 -13.86 20.98 -43.30
N ASP A 216 -12.67 21.38 -43.76
CA ASP A 216 -12.44 22.17 -44.99
C ASP A 216 -10.96 22.57 -45.17
N ASP A 217 -10.64 22.89 -46.41
CA ASP A 217 -9.42 23.26 -47.12
C ASP A 217 -8.47 24.34 -46.51
N GLY A 218 -7.18 24.31 -46.89
CA GLY A 218 -6.34 25.51 -46.97
C GLY A 218 -5.03 25.58 -46.16
N SER A 219 -3.94 25.21 -46.84
CA SER A 219 -2.64 25.94 -46.93
C SER A 219 -1.74 26.22 -45.71
N ASP A 220 -0.49 25.76 -45.89
CA ASP A 220 0.80 26.43 -45.61
C ASP A 220 1.71 25.88 -44.51
N GLU A 221 2.94 25.66 -44.97
CA GLU A 221 4.04 24.89 -44.41
C GLU A 221 5.00 25.75 -43.56
N GLU A 222 5.69 25.05 -42.65
CA GLU A 222 7.04 25.33 -42.12
C GLU A 222 7.29 26.56 -41.23
N ARG A 223 7.76 26.29 -39.99
CA ARG A 223 9.14 26.62 -39.53
C ARG A 223 9.41 26.24 -38.07
N ASP A 224 10.51 25.50 -37.89
CA ASP A 224 11.20 25.14 -36.64
C ASP A 224 11.78 26.35 -35.87
N ASP A 225 11.89 26.28 -34.52
CA ASP A 225 13.06 26.81 -33.77
C ASP A 225 13.09 26.50 -32.23
N TRP A 226 14.13 25.76 -31.83
CA TRP A 226 14.95 25.69 -30.59
C TRP A 226 14.49 25.65 -29.11
N GLU A 227 15.30 24.84 -28.43
CA GLU A 227 15.58 24.55 -27.01
C GLU A 227 15.79 25.71 -26.00
N LYS A 228 15.83 25.25 -24.71
CA LYS A 228 16.67 25.68 -23.55
C LYS A 228 15.86 26.38 -22.46
N GLY A 229 15.91 26.10 -21.16
CA GLY A 229 16.77 25.30 -20.28
C GLY A 229 16.92 26.06 -18.95
N GLY A 230 16.79 25.42 -17.78
CA GLY A 230 17.24 25.96 -16.47
C GLY A 230 16.24 25.91 -15.29
N PRO A 231 16.66 25.44 -14.09
CA PRO A 231 15.86 25.38 -12.86
C PRO A 231 16.31 26.39 -11.76
N GLU A 232 15.40 26.80 -10.87
CA GLU A 232 15.67 27.48 -9.58
C GLU A 232 14.66 26.97 -8.53
N GLU A 233 15.06 26.25 -7.47
CA GLU A 233 15.62 26.68 -6.15
C GLU A 233 14.57 27.11 -5.09
N LEU A 234 14.54 26.28 -4.02
CA LEU A 234 14.35 26.53 -2.58
C LEU A 234 13.30 27.52 -2.03
N GLY A 235 12.48 27.00 -1.11
CA GLY A 235 11.73 27.77 -0.12
C GLY A 235 11.58 27.01 1.20
N ASN A 236 12.42 27.35 2.18
CA ASN A 236 12.38 26.92 3.58
C ASN A 236 11.09 27.37 4.29
N GLY A 237 10.61 26.59 5.26
CA GLY A 237 9.59 27.01 6.22
C GLY A 237 9.50 26.08 7.44
N ALA A 238 10.13 26.47 8.54
CA ALA A 238 10.15 25.78 9.83
C ALA A 238 8.81 25.91 10.59
N SER A 239 8.48 24.96 11.49
CA SER A 239 8.30 25.25 12.92
C SER A 239 7.90 24.04 13.79
N ILE A 240 8.38 24.14 15.02
CA ILE A 240 8.37 23.20 16.15
C ILE A 240 7.15 23.45 17.03
N THR A 241 6.40 22.41 17.43
CA THR A 241 5.70 22.37 18.73
C THR A 241 5.42 20.92 19.16
N ALA A 242 6.40 20.24 19.76
CA ALA A 242 6.20 18.93 20.41
C ALA A 242 6.63 18.92 21.89
N ALA A 243 6.70 20.10 22.52
CA ALA A 243 7.09 20.25 23.93
C ALA A 243 5.88 20.23 24.90
N ALA A 244 4.65 20.12 24.41
CA ALA A 244 3.44 20.18 25.25
C ALA A 244 2.99 18.82 25.83
N CYS A 245 3.36 17.70 25.20
CA CYS A 245 2.85 16.37 25.62
C CYS A 245 3.64 15.71 26.77
N ALA A 246 4.84 16.19 27.11
CA ALA A 246 5.64 15.59 28.18
C ALA A 246 5.21 16.03 29.59
N ARG A 247 4.53 17.19 29.71
CA ARG A 247 4.16 17.76 31.03
C ARG A 247 2.89 17.15 31.62
N THR A 248 2.03 16.51 30.82
CA THR A 248 0.78 15.90 31.30
C THR A 248 0.98 14.49 31.87
N LEU A 249 2.04 13.78 31.48
CA LEU A 249 2.31 12.41 31.97
C LEU A 249 2.97 12.40 33.36
N LEU A 250 3.81 13.40 33.67
CA LEU A 250 4.47 13.49 34.98
C LEU A 250 3.50 13.86 36.12
N ALA A 251 2.45 14.62 35.84
CA ALA A 251 1.43 14.98 36.83
C ALA A 251 0.61 13.76 37.29
N SER A 252 0.31 12.84 36.37
CA SER A 252 -0.43 11.60 36.66
C SER A 252 0.34 10.63 37.55
N ILE A 253 1.66 10.55 37.35
CA ILE A 253 2.54 9.64 38.11
C ILE A 253 2.74 10.17 39.54
N LEU A 254 2.89 11.50 39.71
CA LEU A 254 3.02 12.10 41.04
C LEU A 254 1.72 12.03 41.86
N ALA A 255 0.54 12.10 41.21
CA ALA A 255 -0.74 11.93 41.88
C ALA A 255 -0.95 10.47 42.38
N LEU A 256 -0.43 9.48 41.66
CA LEU A 256 -0.52 8.07 42.05
C LEU A 256 0.42 7.71 43.21
N LEU A 257 1.59 8.35 43.31
CA LEU A 257 2.53 8.14 44.42
C LEU A 257 2.10 8.79 45.75
N ALA A 258 1.17 9.74 45.72
CA ALA A 258 0.63 10.37 46.93
C ALA A 258 -0.54 9.58 47.57
N LEU A 259 -0.98 8.51 46.92
CA LEU A 259 -2.10 7.65 47.36
C LEU A 259 -1.63 6.26 47.88
N PHE A 260 -0.32 6.02 47.92
CA PHE A 260 0.31 4.84 48.52
C PHE A 260 1.13 5.21 49.75
#